data_AF-A0A2W7QWJ5-F1
#
_entry.id   AF-A0A2W7QWJ5-F1
#
_cell.length_a   1.000
_cell.length_b   1.000
_cell.length_c   1.000
_cell.angle_alpha   90.00
_cell.angle_beta   90.00
_cell.angle_gamma   90.00
#
_symmetry.space_group_name_H-M   'P 1'
#
loop_
_entity.id
_entity.type
_entity.pdbx_description
1 polymer ?
#
loop_
_entity_poly.entity_id
_entity_poly.type
_entity_poly.pdbx_seq_one_letter_code
_entity_poly.pdbx_strand_id
1 'polypeptide(L)'
;MLPKDLTKDLKTRLKSINGQVEGIIRMLDKSDNPAQILNLFKAVNNGFEKAQHLLLDEVYRKTLAIKIAEALEACPGNCGQEEKIATIRNQFPNLNLYELTDKMKEMETIYEFLQTSKDKKI
;
A
#
# COMPACT_ATOMS: atom_id res chain seq x y z
N MET A 1 0.93 -8.87 6.07
CA MET A 1 -0.43 -8.26 6.10
C MET A 1 -0.35 -6.77 6.33
N LEU A 2 -1.18 -5.98 5.64
CA LEU A 2 -1.27 -4.51 5.80
C LEU A 2 -1.94 -4.13 7.14
N PRO A 3 -1.42 -3.16 7.89
CA PRO A 3 -2.01 -2.71 9.15
C PRO A 3 -3.45 -2.16 8.98
N LYS A 4 -4.35 -2.56 9.88
CA LYS A 4 -5.79 -2.21 9.79
C LYS A 4 -6.03 -0.71 9.98
N ASP A 5 -5.27 -0.09 10.85
CA ASP A 5 -5.21 1.35 11.10
C ASP A 5 -4.83 2.11 9.83
N LEU A 6 -3.77 1.71 9.13
CA LEU A 6 -3.34 2.35 7.89
C LEU A 6 -4.38 2.21 6.75
N THR A 7 -5.09 1.08 6.69
CA THR A 7 -6.09 0.85 5.62
C THR A 7 -7.46 1.50 5.88
N LYS A 8 -7.71 2.01 7.10
CA LYS A 8 -9.04 2.54 7.49
C LYS A 8 -9.45 3.74 6.64
N ASP A 9 -8.57 4.72 6.50
CA ASP A 9 -8.88 5.96 5.79
C ASP A 9 -9.00 5.73 4.28
N LEU A 10 -8.18 4.83 3.73
CA LEU A 10 -8.29 4.40 2.33
C LEU A 10 -9.65 3.76 2.06
N LYS A 11 -10.11 2.86 2.92
CA LYS A 11 -11.43 2.22 2.77
C LYS A 11 -12.56 3.25 2.81
N THR A 12 -12.48 4.25 3.69
CA THR A 12 -13.46 5.33 3.75
C THR A 12 -13.52 6.12 2.44
N ARG A 13 -12.36 6.46 1.85
CA ARG A 13 -12.29 7.15 0.56
C ARG A 13 -12.85 6.31 -0.58
N LEU A 14 -12.51 5.02 -0.63
CA LEU A 14 -13.03 4.10 -1.65
C LEU A 14 -14.56 3.95 -1.56
N LYS A 15 -15.13 3.92 -0.36
CA LYS A 15 -16.60 3.93 -0.18
C LYS A 15 -17.25 5.21 -0.72
N SER A 16 -16.60 6.37 -0.50
CA SER A 16 -17.08 7.64 -1.07
C SER A 16 -17.03 7.63 -2.59
N ILE A 17 -15.96 7.09 -3.19
CA ILE A 17 -15.82 6.95 -4.65
C ILE A 17 -16.90 6.01 -5.19
N ASN A 18 -17.17 4.89 -4.52
CA ASN A 18 -18.25 3.98 -4.90
C ASN A 18 -19.61 4.70 -4.95
N GLY A 19 -19.92 5.53 -3.96
CA GLY A 19 -21.13 6.36 -3.98
C GLY A 19 -21.20 7.33 -5.16
N GLN A 20 -20.05 7.88 -5.60
CA GLN A 20 -19.98 8.73 -6.80
C GLN A 20 -20.21 7.92 -8.08
N VAL A 21 -19.63 6.72 -8.18
CA VAL A 21 -19.84 5.80 -9.32
C VAL A 21 -21.32 5.38 -9.41
N GLU A 22 -21.95 5.04 -8.29
CA GLU A 22 -23.39 4.77 -8.25
C GLU A 22 -24.21 5.99 -8.70
N GLY A 23 -23.77 7.21 -8.34
CA GLY A 23 -24.37 8.44 -8.80
C GLY A 23 -24.34 8.57 -10.33
N ILE A 24 -23.20 8.28 -10.96
CA ILE A 24 -23.05 8.28 -12.42
C ILE A 24 -24.03 7.31 -13.08
N ILE A 25 -24.13 6.08 -12.57
CA ILE A 25 -25.05 5.05 -13.12
C ILE A 25 -26.49 5.58 -13.10
N ARG A 26 -26.94 6.14 -11.97
CA ARG A 26 -28.30 6.70 -11.85
C ARG A 26 -28.56 7.87 -12.80
N MET A 27 -27.54 8.69 -13.06
CA MET A 27 -27.66 9.82 -14.00
C MET A 27 -27.80 9.33 -15.45
N LEU A 28 -27.08 8.27 -15.82
CA LEU A 28 -27.21 7.63 -17.12
C LEU A 28 -28.59 7.02 -17.31
N ASP A 29 -29.12 6.32 -16.30
CA ASP A 29 -30.46 5.72 -16.33
C ASP A 29 -31.57 6.77 -16.56
N LYS A 30 -31.36 8.00 -16.08
CA LYS A 30 -32.31 9.11 -16.18
C LYS A 30 -32.13 9.98 -17.42
N SER A 31 -31.11 9.72 -18.24
CA SER A 31 -30.70 10.61 -19.33
C SER A 31 -30.43 12.05 -18.86
N ASP A 32 -29.77 12.18 -17.69
CA ASP A 32 -29.42 13.47 -17.10
C ASP A 32 -28.43 14.28 -17.97
N ASN A 33 -28.19 15.54 -17.59
CA ASN A 33 -27.34 16.47 -18.33
C ASN A 33 -25.92 15.91 -18.60
N PRO A 34 -25.50 15.78 -19.88
CA PRO A 34 -24.19 15.22 -20.23
C PRO A 34 -22.99 15.93 -19.60
N ALA A 35 -23.05 17.26 -19.42
CA ALA A 35 -21.96 18.01 -18.80
C ALA A 35 -21.82 17.69 -17.30
N GLN A 36 -22.94 17.42 -16.60
CA GLN A 36 -22.90 17.04 -15.20
C GLN A 36 -22.35 15.62 -15.03
N ILE A 37 -22.74 14.69 -15.92
CA ILE A 37 -22.20 13.32 -15.95
C ILE A 37 -20.67 13.36 -16.14
N LEU A 38 -20.19 14.14 -17.11
CA LEU A 38 -18.75 14.31 -17.34
C LEU A 38 -18.02 14.90 -16.13
N ASN A 39 -18.61 15.88 -15.45
CA ASN A 39 -18.02 16.48 -14.25
C ASN A 39 -17.92 15.47 -13.10
N LEU A 40 -18.93 14.62 -12.90
CA LEU A 40 -18.89 13.59 -11.88
C LEU A 40 -17.85 12.51 -12.20
N PHE A 41 -17.71 12.11 -13.47
CA PHE A 41 -16.62 11.23 -13.92
C PHE A 41 -15.23 11.81 -13.60
N LYS A 42 -15.00 13.09 -13.88
CA LYS A 42 -13.75 13.77 -13.51
C LYS A 42 -13.51 13.77 -12.00
N ALA A 43 -14.56 14.00 -11.21
CA ALA A 43 -14.47 13.95 -9.76
C ALA A 43 -14.08 12.55 -9.24
N VAL A 44 -14.66 11.49 -9.82
CA VAL A 44 -14.30 10.10 -9.54
C VAL A 44 -12.83 9.83 -9.86
N ASN A 45 -12.37 10.25 -11.05
CA ASN A 45 -10.98 10.03 -11.45
C ASN A 45 -9.99 10.71 -10.48
N ASN A 46 -10.23 11.98 -10.16
CA ASN A 46 -9.42 12.72 -9.19
C ASN A 46 -9.47 12.09 -7.78
N GLY A 47 -10.63 11.58 -7.38
CA GLY A 47 -10.80 10.87 -6.12
C GLY A 47 -9.96 9.59 -6.08
N PHE A 48 -9.98 8.83 -7.17
CA PHE A 48 -9.24 7.58 -7.31
C PHE A 48 -7.73 7.79 -7.35
N GLU A 49 -7.23 8.78 -8.09
CA GLU A 49 -5.80 9.15 -8.10
C GLU A 49 -5.30 9.50 -6.69
N LYS A 50 -6.08 10.27 -5.93
CA LYS A 50 -5.76 10.58 -4.52
C LYS A 50 -5.78 9.34 -3.62
N ALA A 51 -6.73 8.43 -3.83
CA ALA A 51 -6.80 7.18 -3.08
C ALA A 51 -5.60 6.26 -3.40
N GLN A 52 -5.17 6.22 -4.66
CA GLN A 52 -3.96 5.50 -5.07
C GLN A 52 -2.71 6.10 -4.41
N HIS A 53 -2.57 7.42 -4.40
CA HIS A 53 -1.45 8.07 -3.73
C HIS A 53 -1.42 7.74 -2.22
N LEU A 54 -2.59 7.76 -1.56
CA LEU A 54 -2.71 7.37 -0.17
C LEU A 54 -2.31 5.90 0.07
N LEU A 55 -2.71 4.99 -0.82
CA LEU A 55 -2.30 3.58 -0.74
C LEU A 55 -0.76 3.45 -0.80
N LEU A 56 -0.12 4.13 -1.74
CA LEU A 56 1.31 4.00 -1.95
C LEU A 56 2.10 4.66 -0.79
N ASP A 57 1.77 5.90 -0.43
CA ASP A 57 2.58 6.64 0.53
C ASP A 57 2.20 6.35 2.00
N GLU A 58 0.92 6.38 2.33
CA GLU A 58 0.49 6.22 3.72
C GLU A 58 0.35 4.76 4.15
N VAL A 59 -0.06 3.87 3.24
CA VAL A 59 -0.22 2.45 3.58
C VAL A 59 1.06 1.68 3.30
N TYR A 60 1.55 1.68 2.06
CA TYR A 60 2.66 0.82 1.66
C TYR A 60 4.01 1.28 2.21
N ARG A 61 4.37 2.56 2.06
CA ARG A 61 5.65 3.07 2.60
C ARG A 61 5.74 2.87 4.11
N LYS A 62 4.69 3.16 4.86
CA LYS A 62 4.66 2.93 6.32
C LYS A 62 4.69 1.44 6.69
N THR A 63 3.96 0.59 5.96
CA THR A 63 4.03 -0.86 6.18
C THR A 63 5.43 -1.39 5.93
N LEU A 64 6.09 -0.93 4.87
CA LEU A 64 7.47 -1.31 4.57
C LEU A 64 8.44 -0.86 5.67
N ALA A 65 8.28 0.35 6.22
CA ALA A 65 9.07 0.83 7.35
C ALA A 65 8.93 -0.10 8.58
N ILE A 66 7.69 -0.48 8.92
CA ILE A 66 7.40 -1.42 10.01
C ILE A 66 8.11 -2.75 9.76
N LYS A 67 7.99 -3.29 8.54
CA LYS A 67 8.60 -4.58 8.18
C LYS A 67 10.13 -4.56 8.23
N ILE A 68 10.76 -3.47 7.82
CA ILE A 68 12.20 -3.27 7.95
C ILE A 68 12.60 -3.27 9.43
N ALA A 69 11.87 -2.55 10.28
CA ALA A 69 12.13 -2.51 11.72
C ALA A 69 12.00 -3.90 12.36
N GLU A 70 10.89 -4.61 12.09
CA GLU A 70 10.67 -5.98 12.58
C GLU A 70 11.78 -6.96 12.15
N ALA A 71 12.28 -6.83 10.91
CA ALA A 71 13.35 -7.69 10.43
C ALA A 71 14.71 -7.38 11.05
N LEU A 72 15.00 -6.10 11.33
CA LEU A 72 16.18 -5.70 12.09
C LEU A 72 16.15 -6.25 13.52
N GLU A 73 14.98 -6.21 14.17
CA GLU A 73 14.80 -6.82 15.50
C GLU A 73 14.95 -8.34 15.46
N ALA A 74 14.42 -8.99 14.41
CA ALA A 74 14.51 -10.43 14.24
C ALA A 74 15.91 -10.92 13.83
N CYS A 75 16.77 -10.04 13.32
CA CYS A 75 18.12 -10.33 12.85
C CYS A 75 19.17 -9.51 13.63
N PRO A 76 19.60 -9.96 14.83
CA PRO A 76 20.62 -9.28 15.63
C PRO A 76 22.06 -9.41 15.07
N GLY A 77 22.21 -9.91 13.84
CA GLY A 77 23.47 -10.27 13.19
C GLY A 77 23.64 -11.78 12.99
N ASN A 78 24.41 -12.18 11.98
CA ASN A 78 24.64 -13.55 11.52
C ASN A 78 23.36 -14.35 11.16
N CYS A 79 22.37 -13.71 10.52
CA CYS A 79 21.09 -14.30 10.14
C CYS A 79 20.99 -14.75 8.66
N GLY A 80 22.02 -14.50 7.83
CA GLY A 80 22.06 -14.86 6.41
C GLY A 80 21.27 -13.93 5.48
N GLN A 81 20.73 -12.81 5.99
CA GLN A 81 19.97 -11.80 5.22
C GLN A 81 20.33 -10.35 5.58
N GLU A 82 21.35 -10.12 6.40
CA GLU A 82 21.76 -8.83 6.97
C GLU A 82 22.05 -7.81 5.87
N GLU A 83 22.79 -8.24 4.86
CA GLU A 83 23.19 -7.38 3.75
C GLU A 83 21.95 -6.90 2.97
N LYS A 84 20.97 -7.78 2.76
CA LYS A 84 19.72 -7.43 2.08
C LYS A 84 18.88 -6.49 2.93
N ILE A 85 18.72 -6.78 4.22
CA ILE A 85 17.98 -5.92 5.16
C ILE A 85 18.63 -4.53 5.21
N ALA A 86 19.96 -4.45 5.30
CA ALA A 86 20.70 -3.19 5.30
C ALA A 86 20.54 -2.44 3.97
N THR A 87 20.59 -3.14 2.84
CA THR A 87 20.39 -2.56 1.50
C THR A 87 19.00 -1.95 1.37
N ILE A 88 17.95 -2.71 1.71
CA ILE A 88 16.56 -2.24 1.66
C ILE A 88 16.37 -1.04 2.58
N ARG A 89 16.91 -1.08 3.81
CA ARG A 89 16.87 0.05 4.76
C ARG A 89 17.51 1.32 4.19
N ASN A 90 18.67 1.19 3.54
CA ASN A 90 19.38 2.34 2.97
C ASN A 90 18.66 2.93 1.76
N GLN A 91 18.00 2.08 0.96
CA GLN A 91 17.22 2.50 -0.19
C GLN A 91 15.88 3.15 0.22
N PHE A 92 15.28 2.69 1.32
CA PHE A 92 13.92 3.06 1.75
C PHE A 92 13.59 4.56 1.69
N PRO A 93 14.43 5.49 2.18
CA PRO A 93 14.11 6.92 2.15
C PRO A 93 13.91 7.48 0.74
N ASN A 94 14.57 6.89 -0.26
CA ASN A 94 14.61 7.37 -1.63
C ASN A 94 13.73 6.55 -2.59
N LEU A 95 13.03 5.52 -2.10
CA LEU A 95 12.13 4.73 -2.93
C LEU A 95 11.00 5.61 -3.47
N ASN A 96 10.79 5.53 -4.78
CA ASN A 96 9.62 6.11 -5.42
C ASN A 96 8.40 5.21 -5.24
N LEU A 97 7.21 5.74 -5.54
CA LEU A 97 5.95 5.03 -5.26
C LEU A 97 5.80 3.70 -6.01
N TYR A 98 6.40 3.56 -7.20
CA TYR A 98 6.32 2.36 -8.02
C TYR A 98 7.26 1.24 -7.54
N GLU A 99 8.34 1.60 -6.84
CA GLU A 99 9.30 0.64 -6.28
C GLU A 99 8.82 0.01 -4.96
N LEU A 100 7.85 0.65 -4.29
CA LEU A 100 7.37 0.21 -2.98
C LEU A 100 6.83 -1.22 -3.00
N THR A 101 6.05 -1.59 -4.03
CA THR A 101 5.44 -2.92 -4.09
C THR A 101 6.45 -4.04 -4.26
N ASP A 102 7.51 -3.80 -5.04
CA ASP A 102 8.56 -4.80 -5.26
C ASP A 102 9.43 -4.95 -4.01
N LYS A 103 9.75 -3.84 -3.34
CA LYS A 103 10.49 -3.87 -2.07
C LYS A 103 9.69 -4.51 -0.94
N MET A 104 8.37 -4.34 -0.91
CA MET A 104 7.51 -5.04 0.02
C MET A 104 7.56 -6.57 -0.18
N LYS A 105 7.52 -7.05 -1.43
CA LYS A 105 7.64 -8.49 -1.73
C LYS A 105 9.00 -9.04 -1.31
N GLU A 106 10.08 -8.32 -1.63
CA GLU A 106 11.44 -8.70 -1.23
C GLU A 106 11.55 -8.83 0.30
N MET A 107 10.98 -7.88 1.03
CA MET A 107 10.96 -7.87 2.49
C MET A 107 10.12 -9.01 3.08
N GLU A 108 9.02 -9.38 2.43
CA GLU A 108 8.18 -10.52 2.83
C GLU A 108 8.94 -11.84 2.72
N THR A 109 9.66 -12.07 1.62
CA THR A 109 10.52 -13.24 1.44
C THR A 109 11.63 -13.31 2.50
N ILE A 110 12.25 -12.18 2.85
CA ILE A 110 13.25 -12.14 3.93
C ILE A 110 12.60 -12.53 5.27
N TYR A 111 11.41 -12.00 5.56
CA TYR A 111 10.72 -12.29 6.81
C TYR A 111 10.32 -13.77 6.93
N GLU A 112 9.80 -14.37 5.86
CA GLU A 112 9.48 -15.81 5.79
C GLU A 112 10.71 -16.69 6.04
N PHE A 113 11.86 -16.32 5.46
CA PHE A 113 13.13 -17.00 5.71
C PHE A 113 13.52 -16.93 7.19
N LEU A 114 13.45 -15.74 7.80
CA LEU A 114 13.80 -15.55 9.20
C LEU A 114 12.90 -16.35 10.15
N GLN A 115 11.60 -16.48 9.85
CA GLN A 115 10.69 -17.30 10.64
C GLN A 115 11.01 -18.80 10.52
N THR A 116 11.21 -19.29 9.29
CA THR A 116 11.55 -20.70 9.05
C THR A 116 12.89 -21.10 9.70
N SER A 117 13.86 -20.17 9.75
CA SER A 117 15.14 -20.38 10.42
C SER A 117 15.05 -20.33 11.95
N LYS A 118 14.06 -19.64 12.52
CA LYS A 118 13.78 -19.67 13.97
C LYS A 118 13.15 -21.00 14.39
N ASP A 119 12.23 -21.55 13.59
CA ASP A 119 11.57 -22.83 13.88
C ASP A 119 12.51 -24.04 13.80
N LYS A 120 13.63 -23.94 13.07
CA LYS A 120 14.68 -24.97 13.01
C LYS A 120 15.71 -24.90 14.13
N LYS A 121 15.66 -23.87 15.00
CA LYS A 121 16.55 -23.73 16.17
C LYS A 121 15.92 -24.23 17.48
N ILE A 122 14.78 -24.94 17.41
CA ILE A 122 14.10 -25.59 18.53
C ILE A 122 14.31 -27.10 18.45
#